data_AF-A0A4P8XXD7-F1
#
_entry.id   AF-A0A4P8XXD7-F1
#
_cell.length_a   1.000
_cell.length_b   1.000
_cell.length_c   1.000
_cell.angle_alpha   90.00
_cell.angle_beta   90.00
_cell.angle_gamma   90.00
#
_symmetry.space_group_name_H-M   'P 1'
#
loop_
_entity.id
_entity.type
_entity.pdbx_description
1 polymer ?
#
loop_
_entity_poly.entity_id
_entity_poly.type
_entity_poly.pdbx_seq_one_letter_code
_entity_poly.pdbx_strand_id
1 'polypeptide(L)'
;MLKKLKIVKRKTKGYNVFNEYICPDFLTNTMSASEYVKYCWDKYTQANINHNNSLNGIIFELIISSLLVKEGILPLHLQAQVAFVPNAKFDAVLYTAEGPIALSLKTSLRERYKQADLEAVALKYVHRKAENYLFTMDEQEANTVSRKIKNGDLLGLNQAILTTDDSFDSFITNLKTKCFMAPGKVDVITAASVITPEMVSKITE
;
A
#
# COMPACT_ATOMS: atom_id res chain seq x y z
N MET A 1 -4.08 -18.93 -5.17
CA MET A 1 -4.99 -18.41 -4.12
C MET A 1 -5.52 -16.97 -4.32
N LEU A 2 -4.78 -16.10 -5.01
CA LEU A 2 -5.05 -14.64 -5.13
C LEU A 2 -6.51 -14.22 -5.35
N LYS A 3 -7.22 -14.86 -6.30
CA LYS A 3 -8.62 -14.52 -6.61
C LYS A 3 -9.59 -14.90 -5.48
N LYS A 4 -9.36 -16.02 -4.78
CA LYS A 4 -10.20 -16.48 -3.67
C LYS A 4 -10.16 -15.48 -2.51
N LEU A 5 -8.98 -14.93 -2.24
CA LEU A 5 -8.74 -13.90 -1.22
C LEU A 5 -9.02 -12.48 -1.71
N LYS A 6 -9.55 -12.31 -2.93
CA LYS A 6 -9.85 -11.00 -3.54
C LYS A 6 -8.64 -10.05 -3.67
N ILE A 7 -7.41 -10.56 -3.61
CA ILE A 7 -6.19 -9.78 -3.95
C ILE A 7 -6.28 -9.31 -5.41
N VAL A 8 -6.83 -10.16 -6.30
CA VAL A 8 -7.21 -9.78 -7.66
C VAL A 8 -8.71 -10.00 -7.90
N LYS A 9 -9.32 -9.12 -8.69
CA LYS A 9 -10.74 -9.23 -9.07
C LYS A 9 -10.96 -10.18 -10.26
N ARG A 10 -10.00 -10.26 -11.18
CA ARG A 10 -10.08 -11.02 -12.45
C ARG A 10 -8.80 -11.81 -12.69
N LYS A 11 -8.87 -12.84 -13.53
CA LYS A 11 -7.71 -13.62 -13.97
C LYS A 11 -6.94 -12.86 -15.05
N THR A 12 -6.13 -11.89 -14.63
CA THR A 12 -5.28 -11.07 -15.52
C THR A 12 -3.98 -11.80 -15.88
N LYS A 13 -3.18 -11.24 -16.80
CA LYS A 13 -1.83 -11.75 -17.11
C LYS A 13 -0.98 -11.90 -15.85
N GLY A 14 -0.95 -10.89 -14.97
CA GLY A 14 -0.22 -10.96 -13.70
C GLY A 14 -0.71 -12.07 -12.76
N TYR A 15 -2.02 -12.29 -12.69
CA TYR A 15 -2.59 -13.41 -11.94
C TYR A 15 -2.11 -14.77 -12.49
N ASN A 16 -2.15 -14.97 -13.81
CA ASN A 16 -1.70 -16.23 -14.40
C ASN A 16 -0.21 -16.44 -14.12
N VAL A 17 0.62 -15.42 -14.39
CA VAL A 17 2.07 -15.49 -14.13
C VAL A 17 2.37 -15.84 -12.67
N PHE A 18 1.68 -15.21 -11.72
CA PHE A 18 1.91 -15.47 -10.31
C PHE A 18 1.55 -16.90 -9.89
N ASN A 19 0.41 -17.44 -10.36
CA ASN A 19 0.02 -18.80 -10.00
C ASN A 19 0.81 -19.88 -10.76
N GLU A 20 1.23 -19.61 -11.99
CA GLU A 20 1.91 -20.60 -12.83
C GLU A 20 3.41 -20.67 -12.55
N TYR A 21 4.07 -19.54 -12.28
CA TYR A 21 5.54 -19.47 -12.23
C TYR A 21 6.12 -19.03 -10.87
N ILE A 22 5.34 -18.40 -10.00
CA ILE A 22 5.87 -17.75 -8.78
C ILE A 22 5.55 -18.56 -7.52
N CYS A 23 4.34 -18.43 -6.98
CA CYS A 23 4.00 -19.02 -5.68
C CYS A 23 2.47 -19.15 -5.52
N PRO A 24 1.83 -20.17 -6.11
CA PRO A 24 0.37 -20.32 -6.06
C PRO A 24 -0.20 -20.50 -4.64
N ASP A 25 0.60 -21.13 -3.75
CA ASP A 25 0.26 -21.54 -2.39
C ASP A 25 1.03 -20.74 -1.31
N PHE A 26 1.15 -19.43 -1.51
CA PHE A 26 1.93 -18.54 -0.65
C PHE A 26 1.56 -18.55 0.86
N LEU A 27 0.37 -19.02 1.23
CA LEU A 27 -0.07 -19.07 2.63
C LEU A 27 0.69 -20.10 3.47
N THR A 28 1.29 -21.12 2.86
CA THR A 28 2.05 -22.16 3.59
C THR A 28 3.55 -21.89 3.59
N ASN A 29 3.99 -20.76 3.03
CA ASN A 29 5.40 -20.39 2.97
C ASN A 29 5.90 -19.90 4.33
N THR A 30 7.08 -20.37 4.74
CA THR A 30 7.70 -20.07 6.05
C THR A 30 8.92 -19.15 5.96
N MET A 31 9.24 -18.63 4.78
CA MET A 31 10.39 -17.73 4.57
C MET A 31 10.16 -16.41 5.32
N SER A 32 11.24 -15.72 5.66
CA SER A 32 11.16 -14.33 6.13
C SER A 32 10.51 -13.43 5.05
N ALA A 33 10.18 -12.20 5.39
CA ALA A 33 9.56 -11.28 4.45
C ALA A 33 10.52 -10.93 3.30
N SER A 34 11.78 -10.62 3.61
CA SER A 34 12.81 -10.28 2.64
C SER A 34 13.15 -11.48 1.74
N GLU A 35 13.29 -12.67 2.32
CA GLU A 35 13.51 -13.93 1.61
C GLU A 35 12.34 -14.27 0.69
N TYR A 36 11.10 -14.11 1.16
CA TYR A 36 9.91 -14.36 0.36
C TYR A 36 9.88 -13.46 -0.88
N VAL A 37 10.19 -12.17 -0.73
CA VAL A 37 10.24 -11.22 -1.85
C VAL A 37 11.33 -11.61 -2.85
N LYS A 38 12.56 -11.87 -2.37
CA LYS A 38 13.69 -12.36 -3.19
C LYS A 38 13.28 -13.61 -3.97
N TYR A 39 12.80 -14.64 -3.27
CA TYR A 39 12.38 -15.91 -3.86
C TYR A 39 11.33 -15.72 -4.96
N CYS A 40 10.27 -14.95 -4.68
CA CYS A 40 9.20 -14.75 -5.66
C CYS A 40 9.68 -13.94 -6.87
N TRP A 41 10.52 -12.92 -6.64
CA TRP A 41 11.07 -12.11 -7.72
C TRP A 41 12.05 -12.90 -8.60
N ASP A 42 12.88 -13.75 -8.01
CA ASP A 42 13.80 -14.62 -8.74
C ASP A 42 13.03 -15.63 -9.60
N LYS A 43 11.98 -16.25 -9.04
CA LYS A 43 11.07 -17.12 -9.82
C LYS A 43 10.42 -16.39 -10.98
N TYR A 44 9.97 -15.16 -10.76
CA TYR A 44 9.41 -14.34 -11.82
C TYR A 44 10.44 -14.05 -12.92
N THR A 45 11.62 -13.55 -12.58
CA THR A 45 12.65 -13.14 -13.55
C THR A 45 13.25 -14.30 -14.35
N GLN A 46 13.23 -15.52 -13.80
CA GLN A 46 13.66 -16.74 -14.48
C GLN A 46 12.57 -17.39 -15.33
N ALA A 47 11.31 -16.94 -15.22
CA ALA A 47 10.22 -17.49 -16.00
C ALA A 47 10.38 -17.13 -17.49
N ASN A 48 10.18 -18.10 -18.38
CA ASN A 48 10.26 -17.86 -19.82
C ASN A 48 9.02 -17.12 -20.34
N ILE A 49 8.90 -15.83 -20.03
CA ILE A 49 7.77 -14.97 -20.38
C ILE A 49 8.24 -13.60 -20.89
N ASN A 50 7.37 -12.90 -21.62
CA ASN A 50 7.66 -11.54 -22.06
C ASN A 50 7.49 -10.54 -20.91
N HIS A 51 8.63 -10.19 -20.29
CA HIS A 51 8.75 -9.18 -19.25
C HIS A 51 8.58 -7.76 -19.81
N ASN A 52 7.97 -6.88 -19.02
CA ASN A 52 7.93 -5.45 -19.29
C ASN A 52 7.67 -4.66 -18.00
N ASN A 53 7.89 -3.34 -18.05
CA ASN A 53 7.78 -2.48 -16.86
C ASN A 53 6.39 -2.51 -16.20
N SER A 54 5.32 -2.64 -16.99
CA SER A 54 3.95 -2.73 -16.45
C SER A 54 3.75 -4.05 -15.71
N LEU A 55 4.18 -5.17 -16.30
CA LEU A 55 4.10 -6.48 -15.67
C LEU A 55 4.97 -6.55 -14.41
N ASN A 56 6.17 -5.97 -14.44
CA ASN A 56 7.07 -5.90 -13.30
C ASN A 56 6.40 -5.22 -12.10
N GLY A 57 5.75 -4.07 -12.31
CA GLY A 57 4.99 -3.38 -11.27
C GLY A 57 3.85 -4.26 -10.71
N ILE A 58 3.04 -4.85 -11.60
CA ILE A 58 1.92 -5.72 -11.21
C ILE A 58 2.42 -6.91 -10.38
N ILE A 59 3.50 -7.57 -10.79
CA ILE A 59 4.04 -8.72 -10.06
C ILE A 59 4.58 -8.30 -8.71
N PHE A 60 5.28 -7.17 -8.63
CA PHE A 60 5.76 -6.65 -7.35
C PHE A 60 4.60 -6.35 -6.38
N GLU A 61 3.53 -5.70 -6.85
CA GLU A 61 2.32 -5.48 -6.05
C GLU A 61 1.70 -6.81 -5.56
N LEU A 62 1.65 -7.84 -6.41
CA LEU A 62 1.12 -9.15 -6.03
C LEU A 62 2.00 -9.85 -4.99
N ILE A 63 3.32 -9.79 -5.12
CA ILE A 63 4.27 -10.34 -4.15
C ILE A 63 4.05 -9.69 -2.79
N ILE A 64 4.07 -8.36 -2.71
CA ILE A 64 3.88 -7.65 -1.44
C ILE A 64 2.48 -7.90 -0.86
N SER A 65 1.43 -7.88 -1.70
CA SER A 65 0.07 -8.16 -1.23
C SER A 65 -0.06 -9.57 -0.66
N SER A 66 0.51 -10.56 -1.34
CA SER A 66 0.50 -11.95 -0.87
C SER A 66 1.31 -12.14 0.41
N LEU A 67 2.45 -11.45 0.54
CA LEU A 67 3.26 -11.42 1.75
C LEU A 67 2.48 -10.87 2.94
N LEU A 68 1.85 -9.70 2.81
CA LEU A 68 1.07 -9.09 3.90
C LEU A 68 -0.05 -10.02 4.37
N VAL A 69 -0.72 -10.70 3.45
CA VAL A 69 -1.76 -11.68 3.79
C VAL A 69 -1.17 -12.91 4.48
N LYS A 70 -0.03 -13.44 3.98
CA LYS A 70 0.73 -14.54 4.60
C LYS A 70 1.10 -14.22 6.05
N GLU A 71 1.51 -12.98 6.31
CA GLU A 71 1.94 -12.52 7.64
C GLU A 71 0.79 -12.15 8.58
N GLY A 72 -0.46 -12.28 8.14
CA GLY A 72 -1.65 -11.95 8.94
C GLY A 72 -1.91 -10.45 9.08
N ILE A 73 -1.29 -9.62 8.22
CA ILE A 73 -1.42 -8.16 8.25
C ILE A 73 -2.70 -7.77 7.53
N LEU A 74 -3.80 -7.78 8.29
CA LEU A 74 -5.18 -7.61 7.83
C LEU A 74 -5.99 -6.78 8.84
N PRO A 75 -6.99 -5.99 8.43
CA PRO A 75 -7.54 -5.88 7.07
C PRO A 75 -6.66 -5.06 6.11
N LEU A 76 -6.45 -5.60 4.90
CA LEU A 76 -5.65 -4.98 3.84
C LEU A 76 -6.55 -4.38 2.75
N HIS A 77 -6.38 -3.10 2.46
CA HIS A 77 -7.13 -2.39 1.42
C HIS A 77 -6.24 -2.13 0.22
N LEU A 78 -6.43 -2.89 -0.86
CA LEU A 78 -5.61 -2.76 -2.08
C LEU A 78 -6.19 -1.72 -3.05
N GLN A 79 -5.31 -0.97 -3.71
CA GLN A 79 -5.68 0.03 -4.72
C GLN A 79 -6.74 1.01 -4.18
N ALA A 80 -6.52 1.49 -2.95
CA ALA A 80 -7.50 2.16 -2.11
C ALA A 80 -7.45 3.69 -2.25
N GLN A 81 -8.62 4.30 -2.06
CA GLN A 81 -8.79 5.73 -1.89
C GLN A 81 -9.22 5.99 -0.45
N VAL A 82 -8.58 6.96 0.19
CA VAL A 82 -8.93 7.38 1.56
C VAL A 82 -9.90 8.56 1.46
N ALA A 83 -10.96 8.55 2.28
CA ALA A 83 -11.98 9.59 2.27
C ALA A 83 -11.36 10.97 2.48
N PHE A 84 -11.86 11.98 1.75
CA PHE A 84 -11.38 13.37 1.79
C PHE A 84 -9.93 13.61 1.34
N VAL A 85 -9.20 12.58 0.92
CA VAL A 85 -7.87 12.73 0.33
C VAL A 85 -8.03 12.86 -1.20
N PRO A 86 -7.89 14.07 -1.78
CA PRO A 86 -8.15 14.27 -3.19
C PRO A 86 -7.03 13.66 -4.03
N ASN A 87 -7.40 13.08 -5.18
CA ASN A 87 -6.48 12.65 -6.24
C ASN A 87 -5.36 11.70 -5.80
N ALA A 88 -5.49 11.01 -4.66
CA ALA A 88 -4.55 10.01 -4.19
C ALA A 88 -5.16 8.61 -4.30
N LYS A 89 -4.40 7.69 -4.90
CA LYS A 89 -4.76 6.27 -4.95
C LYS A 89 -3.54 5.46 -4.52
N PHE A 90 -3.65 4.85 -3.35
CA PHE A 90 -2.55 4.11 -2.74
C PHE A 90 -2.58 2.64 -3.18
N ASP A 91 -1.40 2.05 -3.35
CA ASP A 91 -1.27 0.64 -3.75
C ASP A 91 -1.83 -0.29 -2.66
N ALA A 92 -1.51 0.00 -1.40
CA ALA A 92 -2.13 -0.63 -0.24
C ALA A 92 -2.30 0.35 0.92
N VAL A 93 -3.39 0.18 1.68
CA VAL A 93 -3.66 0.91 2.93
C VAL A 93 -4.04 -0.07 4.03
N LEU A 94 -3.37 0.07 5.16
CA LEU A 94 -3.74 -0.51 6.44
C LEU A 94 -4.31 0.60 7.32
N TYR A 95 -5.11 0.25 8.31
CA TYR A 95 -5.73 1.24 9.18
C TYR A 95 -5.64 0.80 10.64
N THR A 96 -5.19 1.70 11.51
CA THR A 96 -5.12 1.51 12.96
C THR A 96 -5.98 2.57 13.65
N ALA A 97 -6.15 2.45 14.97
CA ALA A 97 -6.81 3.48 15.76
C ALA A 97 -6.12 4.87 15.65
N GLU A 98 -4.82 4.90 15.33
CA GLU A 98 -4.07 6.16 15.21
C GLU A 98 -4.20 6.80 13.83
N GLY A 99 -4.46 6.00 12.79
CA GLY A 99 -4.66 6.48 11.44
C GLY A 99 -4.28 5.46 10.37
N PRO A 100 -4.34 5.88 9.09
CA PRO A 100 -3.95 5.04 7.97
C PRO A 100 -2.44 4.89 7.87
N ILE A 101 -2.01 3.70 7.47
CA ILE A 101 -0.65 3.40 7.04
C ILE A 101 -0.72 3.10 5.54
N ALA A 102 -0.23 4.02 4.72
CA ALA A 102 -0.20 3.90 3.27
C ALA A 102 1.12 3.31 2.79
N LEU A 103 1.03 2.33 1.89
CA LEU A 103 2.16 1.66 1.26
C LEU A 103 2.13 1.96 -0.24
N SER A 104 3.16 2.63 -0.72
CA SER A 104 3.42 2.85 -2.15
C SER A 104 4.44 1.84 -2.64
N LEU A 105 4.16 1.13 -3.72
CA LEU A 105 4.95 0.00 -4.21
C LEU A 105 5.52 0.33 -5.58
N LYS A 106 6.85 0.40 -5.71
CA LYS A 106 7.49 0.63 -7.02
C LYS A 106 8.75 -0.21 -7.14
N THR A 107 8.89 -0.98 -8.21
CA THR A 107 10.11 -1.76 -8.46
C THR A 107 11.36 -0.89 -8.55
N SER A 108 11.21 0.31 -9.13
CA SER A 108 12.20 1.38 -9.17
C SER A 108 11.50 2.72 -8.93
N LEU A 109 12.17 3.69 -8.33
CA LEU A 109 11.63 4.97 -7.92
C LEU A 109 11.80 6.04 -9.00
N ARG A 110 13.00 6.22 -9.57
CA ARG A 110 13.33 7.36 -10.46
C ARG A 110 12.77 8.67 -9.90
N GLU A 111 12.09 9.51 -10.68
CA GLU A 111 11.37 10.69 -10.19
C GLU A 111 10.02 10.38 -9.53
N ARG A 112 9.52 9.14 -9.64
CA ARG A 112 8.18 8.72 -9.19
C ARG A 112 8.03 8.71 -7.67
N TYR A 113 9.12 8.76 -6.89
CA TYR A 113 9.03 8.99 -5.44
C TYR A 113 8.38 10.35 -5.13
N LYS A 114 8.50 11.34 -6.02
CA LYS A 114 7.88 12.66 -5.82
C LYS A 114 6.36 12.58 -5.77
N GLN A 115 5.78 11.71 -6.61
CA GLN A 115 4.33 11.46 -6.58
C GLN A 115 3.92 10.78 -5.27
N ALA A 116 4.66 9.77 -4.83
CA ALA A 116 4.39 9.10 -3.56
C ALA A 116 4.50 10.07 -2.37
N ASP A 117 5.45 11.01 -2.41
CA ASP A 117 5.56 12.06 -1.39
C ASP A 117 4.37 13.02 -1.41
N LEU A 118 3.90 13.43 -2.60
CA LEU A 118 2.71 14.28 -2.76
C LEU A 118 1.43 13.62 -2.24
N GLU A 119 1.25 12.33 -2.55
CA GLU A 119 0.14 11.52 -2.02
C GLU A 119 0.23 11.38 -0.49
N ALA A 120 1.43 11.17 0.04
CA ALA A 120 1.68 11.08 1.47
C ALA A 120 1.43 12.39 2.22
N VAL A 121 1.80 13.53 1.63
CA VAL A 121 1.49 14.87 2.14
C VAL A 121 -0.04 15.06 2.17
N ALA A 122 -0.74 14.74 1.09
CA ALA A 122 -2.20 14.84 1.02
C ALA A 122 -2.88 13.97 2.11
N LEU A 123 -2.37 12.75 2.32
CA LEU A 123 -2.87 11.88 3.39
C LEU A 123 -2.66 12.51 4.78
N LYS A 124 -1.49 13.10 5.04
CA LYS A 124 -1.16 13.75 6.32
C LYS A 124 -1.95 15.03 6.58
N TYR A 125 -2.48 15.69 5.55
CA TYR A 125 -3.39 16.82 5.71
C TYR A 125 -4.76 16.40 6.27
N VAL A 126 -5.23 15.21 5.91
CA VAL A 126 -6.51 14.66 6.40
C VAL A 126 -6.31 13.87 7.69
N HIS A 127 -5.26 13.04 7.73
CA HIS A 127 -4.92 12.17 8.84
C HIS A 127 -3.53 12.52 9.37
N ARG A 128 -3.45 13.43 10.35
CA ARG A 128 -2.17 14.00 10.80
C ARG A 128 -1.13 12.98 11.28
N LYS A 129 -1.59 11.84 11.80
CA LYS A 129 -0.75 10.73 12.28
C LYS A 129 -0.50 9.64 11.22
N ALA A 130 -0.89 9.86 9.96
CA ALA A 130 -0.71 8.86 8.92
C ALA A 130 0.77 8.53 8.69
N GLU A 131 1.05 7.24 8.53
CA GLU A 131 2.36 6.73 8.16
C GLU A 131 2.38 6.41 6.67
N ASN A 132 3.45 6.77 5.98
CA ASN A 132 3.58 6.58 4.54
C ASN A 132 4.93 5.94 4.23
N TYR A 133 4.89 4.75 3.65
CA TYR A 133 6.08 3.95 3.34
C TYR A 133 6.19 3.69 1.85
N LEU A 134 7.37 3.88 1.30
CA LEU A 134 7.68 3.62 -0.10
C LEU A 134 8.56 2.38 -0.23
N PHE A 135 8.02 1.32 -0.81
CA PHE A 135 8.74 0.06 -1.01
C PHE A 135 9.37 0.01 -2.40
N THR A 136 10.61 -0.47 -2.46
CA THR A 136 11.35 -0.68 -3.69
C THR A 136 12.24 -1.91 -3.64
N MET A 137 12.65 -2.40 -4.80
CA MET A 137 13.69 -3.43 -4.93
C MET A 137 15.04 -2.85 -5.38
N ASP A 138 15.09 -1.55 -5.67
CA ASP A 138 16.31 -0.86 -6.06
C ASP A 138 16.99 -0.25 -4.83
N GLU A 139 18.13 -0.82 -4.44
CA GLU A 139 18.90 -0.41 -3.26
C GLU A 139 19.44 1.03 -3.38
N GLN A 140 19.96 1.41 -4.54
CA GLN A 140 20.56 2.73 -4.72
C GLN A 140 19.50 3.83 -4.63
N GLU A 141 18.33 3.57 -5.21
CA GLU A 141 17.19 4.47 -5.13
C GLU A 141 16.59 4.51 -3.73
N ALA A 142 16.47 3.37 -3.03
CA ALA A 142 16.04 3.32 -1.63
C ALA A 142 16.93 4.20 -0.74
N ASN A 143 18.25 4.06 -0.88
CA ASN A 143 19.24 4.84 -0.14
C ASN A 143 19.18 6.33 -0.49
N THR A 144 18.98 6.65 -1.77
CA THR A 144 18.87 8.04 -2.22
C THR A 144 17.62 8.72 -1.66
N VAL A 145 16.45 8.06 -1.74
CA VAL A 145 15.21 8.61 -1.18
C VAL A 145 15.28 8.67 0.34
N SER A 146 15.88 7.68 1.01
CA SER A 146 16.07 7.71 2.46
C SER A 146 16.92 8.89 2.92
N ARG A 147 17.98 9.26 2.17
CA ARG A 147 18.76 10.48 2.45
C ARG A 147 17.91 11.75 2.29
N LYS A 148 17.08 11.81 1.25
CA LYS A 148 16.15 12.94 1.02
C LYS A 148 15.16 13.13 2.16
N ILE A 149 14.59 12.03 2.66
CA ILE A 149 13.71 12.05 3.84
C ILE A 149 14.47 12.58 5.06
N LYS A 150 15.67 12.06 5.34
CA LYS A 150 16.49 12.50 6.49
C LYS A 150 16.90 13.97 6.42
N ASN A 151 17.15 14.49 5.22
CA ASN A 151 17.53 15.89 5.00
C ASN A 151 16.33 16.85 4.98
N GLY A 152 15.09 16.34 5.04
CA GLY A 152 13.88 17.16 4.95
C GLY A 152 13.50 17.59 3.53
N ASP A 153 14.09 17.00 2.49
CA ASP A 153 13.74 17.26 1.09
C ASP A 153 12.35 16.69 0.73
N LEU A 154 11.87 15.71 1.50
CA LEU A 154 10.58 15.03 1.32
C LEU A 154 9.75 15.18 2.60
N LEU A 155 8.49 15.55 2.44
CA LEU A 155 7.65 16.01 3.55
C LEU A 155 6.64 14.94 4.00
N GLY A 156 6.19 14.12 3.07
CA GLY A 156 5.12 13.16 3.26
C GLY A 156 5.63 11.80 3.71
N LEU A 157 6.66 11.26 3.05
CA LEU A 157 7.16 9.91 3.31
C LEU A 157 7.85 9.78 4.66
N ASN A 158 7.53 8.69 5.38
CA ASN A 158 8.20 8.32 6.63
C ASN A 158 9.50 7.56 6.35
N GLN A 159 9.50 6.65 5.38
CA GLN A 159 10.68 5.86 5.02
C GLN A 159 10.57 5.30 3.59
N ALA A 160 11.72 5.16 2.93
CA ALA A 160 11.86 4.30 1.76
C ALA A 160 12.54 2.99 2.18
N ILE A 161 11.97 1.84 1.79
CA ILE A 161 12.38 0.53 2.30
C ILE A 161 12.72 -0.38 1.12
N LEU A 162 13.92 -0.97 1.18
CA LEU A 162 14.36 -2.02 0.25
C LEU A 162 13.74 -3.35 0.69
N THR A 163 12.84 -3.91 -0.12
CA THR A 163 12.04 -5.09 0.27
C THR A 163 12.81 -6.40 0.25
N THR A 164 14.04 -6.40 -0.27
CA THR A 164 14.90 -7.58 -0.35
C THR A 164 15.96 -7.59 0.74
N ASP A 165 15.98 -6.63 1.66
CA ASP A 165 16.96 -6.55 2.74
C ASP A 165 16.36 -6.92 4.10
N ASP A 166 17.20 -7.33 5.05
CA ASP A 166 16.79 -7.77 6.39
C ASP A 166 16.09 -6.66 7.19
N SER A 167 16.36 -5.38 6.85
CA SER A 167 15.60 -4.26 7.40
C SER A 167 14.10 -4.32 7.09
N PHE A 168 13.71 -4.99 6.00
CA PHE A 168 12.31 -5.25 5.67
C PHE A 168 11.68 -6.28 6.61
N ASP A 169 12.44 -7.28 7.06
CA ASP A 169 11.96 -8.26 8.05
C ASP A 169 11.65 -7.58 9.39
N SER A 170 12.51 -6.66 9.79
CA SER A 170 12.30 -5.83 10.98
C SER A 170 11.06 -4.95 10.84
N PHE A 171 10.87 -4.34 9.68
CA PHE A 171 9.67 -3.55 9.38
C PHE A 171 8.39 -4.39 9.45
N ILE A 172 8.37 -5.58 8.82
CA ILE A 172 7.21 -6.47 8.84
C ILE A 172 6.94 -6.98 10.26
N THR A 173 7.97 -7.32 11.03
CA THR A 173 7.83 -7.72 12.44
C THR A 173 7.21 -6.60 13.26
N ASN A 174 7.64 -5.36 13.07
CA ASN A 174 7.01 -4.21 13.72
C ASN A 174 5.56 -4.01 13.26
N LEU A 175 5.28 -4.16 11.96
CA LEU A 175 3.94 -4.00 11.43
C LEU A 175 2.97 -5.01 12.05
N LYS A 176 3.42 -6.25 12.32
CA LYS A 176 2.64 -7.30 12.98
C LYS A 176 2.30 -7.02 14.45
N THR A 177 2.98 -6.08 15.12
CA THR A 177 2.63 -5.70 16.49
C THR A 177 1.47 -4.70 16.56
N LYS A 178 1.07 -4.12 15.41
CA LYS A 178 -0.02 -3.15 15.33
C LYS A 178 -1.39 -3.85 15.28
N CYS A 179 -2.39 -3.20 15.87
CA CYS A 179 -3.78 -3.63 15.78
C CYS A 179 -4.46 -2.97 14.57
N PHE A 180 -4.70 -3.76 13.52
CA PHE A 180 -5.36 -3.30 12.31
C PHE A 180 -6.87 -3.50 12.39
N MET A 181 -7.62 -2.52 11.89
CA MET A 181 -9.07 -2.51 11.92
C MET A 181 -9.64 -1.97 10.60
N ALA A 182 -10.90 -2.32 10.31
CA ALA A 182 -11.60 -1.70 9.21
C ALA A 182 -11.96 -0.24 9.59
N PRO A 183 -11.75 0.74 8.70
CA PRO A 183 -12.16 2.12 8.97
C PRO A 183 -13.69 2.21 9.06
N GLY A 184 -14.19 3.07 9.96
CA GLY A 184 -15.62 3.35 10.10
C GLY A 184 -16.18 4.15 8.92
N LYS A 185 -17.50 4.32 8.91
CA LYS A 185 -18.16 5.28 8.00
C LYS A 185 -17.88 6.70 8.48
N VAL A 186 -17.73 7.64 7.56
CA VAL A 186 -17.52 9.06 7.88
C VAL A 186 -18.67 9.89 7.31
N ASP A 187 -19.30 10.69 8.15
CA ASP A 187 -20.30 11.66 7.73
C ASP A 187 -19.63 12.88 7.12
N VAL A 188 -20.10 13.31 5.95
CA VAL A 188 -19.52 14.46 5.22
C VAL A 188 -19.81 15.78 5.94
N ILE A 189 -20.98 15.88 6.58
CA ILE A 189 -21.39 17.05 7.35
C ILE A 189 -22.04 16.55 8.63
N THR A 190 -21.53 17.00 9.76
CA THR A 190 -22.18 16.86 11.07
C THR A 190 -22.65 18.25 11.52
N ALA A 191 -23.94 18.43 11.76
CA ALA A 191 -24.51 19.70 12.19
C ALA A 191 -25.39 19.50 13.43
N ALA A 192 -25.35 20.46 14.36
CA ALA A 192 -26.20 20.43 15.55
C ALA A 192 -27.67 20.67 15.22
N SER A 193 -27.95 21.40 14.14
CA SER A 193 -29.28 21.62 13.59
C SER A 193 -29.14 21.83 12.08
N VAL A 194 -30.15 21.37 11.33
CA VAL A 194 -30.25 21.58 9.90
C VAL A 194 -31.53 22.36 9.64
N ILE A 195 -31.38 23.60 9.19
CA ILE A 195 -32.51 24.44 8.81
C ILE A 195 -32.81 24.15 7.35
N THR A 196 -34.03 23.71 7.07
CA THR A 196 -34.46 23.39 5.70
C THR A 196 -35.45 24.45 5.18
N PRO A 197 -35.57 24.62 3.86
CA PRO A 197 -36.56 25.54 3.28
C PRO A 197 -37.99 25.27 3.78
N GLU A 198 -38.35 24.01 4.04
CA GLU A 198 -39.67 23.61 4.55
C GLU A 198 -39.91 24.08 6.00
N MET A 199 -38.86 24.16 6.81
CA MET A 199 -38.96 24.72 8.17
C MET A 199 -39.23 26.21 8.11
N VAL A 200 -38.61 26.91 7.16
CA VAL A 200 -38.80 28.35 6.98
C VAL A 200 -40.20 28.64 6.43
N SER A 201 -40.66 27.88 5.43
CA SER A 201 -41.97 28.10 4.80
C SER A 201 -43.14 27.98 5.77
N LYS A 202 -43.07 27.03 6.72
CA LYS A 202 -44.07 26.84 7.78
C LYS A 202 -44.20 27.99 8.76
N ILE A 203 -43.20 28.86 8.85
CA ILE A 203 -43.20 30.01 9.78
C ILE A 203 -43.64 31.29 9.04
N THR A 204 -43.58 31.30 7.71
CA THR A 204 -43.92 32.46 6.86
C THR A 204 -45.35 32.42 6.30
N GLU A 205 -46.14 31.39 6.61
CA GLU A 205 -47.60 31.32 6.39
C GLU A 205 -48.36 31.78 7.63
#